data_AF-A0A530LEW0-F1
#
_entry.id   AF-A0A530LEW0-F1
#
_cell.length_a   1.000
_cell.length_b   1.000
_cell.length_c   1.000
_cell.angle_alpha   90.00
_cell.angle_beta   90.00
_cell.angle_gamma   90.00
#
_symmetry.space_group_name_H-M   'P 1'
#
loop_
_entity.id
_entity.type
_entity.pdbx_description
1 polymer ?
#
loop_
_entity_poly.entity_id
_entity_poly.type
_entity_poly.pdbx_seq_one_letter_code
_entity_poly.pdbx_strand_id
1 'polypeptide(L)' 'MQPSPNERGPYNGLTRAEPTLPSSAYWDIAAYQRDLEAIWYRNWLLV' A
#
# COMPACT_ATOMS: atom_id res chain seq x y z
N MET A 1 -25.05 5.46 24.12
CA MET A 1 -25.05 4.27 23.25
C MET A 1 -23.61 4.03 22.82
N GLN A 2 -23.04 2.89 23.20
CA GLN A 2 -21.65 2.55 22.90
C GLN A 2 -21.62 1.81 21.56
N PRO A 3 -20.77 2.19 20.60
CA PRO A 3 -20.70 1.50 19.32
C PRO A 3 -20.25 0.05 19.54
N SER A 4 -20.89 -0.88 18.83
CA SER A 4 -20.57 -2.31 18.96
C SER A 4 -19.20 -2.62 18.33
N PRO A 5 -18.42 -3.58 18.86
CA PRO A 5 -17.06 -3.88 18.38
C PRO A 5 -16.96 -4.35 16.92
N ASN A 6 -18.09 -4.51 16.23
CA ASN A 6 -18.22 -5.19 14.94
C ASN A 6 -18.48 -4.23 13.77
N GLU A 7 -18.50 -2.91 13.99
CA GLU A 7 -18.82 -1.95 12.93
C GLU A 7 -17.70 -1.78 11.88
N ARG A 8 -16.49 -2.29 12.16
CA ARG A 8 -15.43 -2.54 11.16
C ARG A 8 -14.68 -3.82 11.54
N GLY A 9 -14.81 -4.88 10.73
CA GLY A 9 -14.13 -6.16 10.95
C GLY A 9 -12.59 -6.07 10.83
N PRO A 10 -11.87 -7.12 11.29
CA PRO A 10 -10.40 -7.19 11.43
C PRO A 10 -9.63 -7.37 10.10
N TYR A 11 -10.12 -6.82 8.99
CA TYR A 11 -9.56 -7.03 7.66
C TYR A 11 -8.72 -5.83 7.22
N ASN A 12 -7.41 -6.05 7.06
CA ASN A 12 -6.46 -5.01 6.60
C ASN A 12 -6.44 -4.84 5.06
N GLY A 13 -7.36 -5.50 4.34
CA GLY A 13 -7.44 -5.42 2.88
C GLY A 13 -8.56 -4.53 2.37
N LEU A 14 -8.63 -4.39 1.05
CA LEU A 14 -9.68 -3.63 0.38
C LEU A 14 -11.01 -4.40 0.43
N THR A 15 -12.06 -3.76 0.93
CA THR A 15 -13.41 -4.36 1.03
C THR A 15 -14.25 -4.19 -0.25
N ARG A 16 -13.67 -3.56 -1.28
CA ARG A 16 -14.29 -3.34 -2.59
C ARG A 16 -13.19 -3.29 -3.66
N ALA A 17 -13.60 -3.40 -4.91
CA ALA A 17 -12.70 -3.22 -6.04
C ALA A 17 -12.19 -1.76 -6.09
N GLU A 18 -10.89 -1.60 -6.21
CA GLU A 18 -10.21 -0.32 -6.43
C GLU A 18 -9.33 -0.45 -7.68
N PRO A 19 -9.08 0.65 -8.41
CA PRO A 19 -8.18 0.63 -9.55
C PRO A 19 -6.76 0.28 -9.10
N THR A 20 -6.05 -0.48 -9.95
CA THR A 20 -4.62 -0.71 -9.78
C THR A 20 -3.84 0.57 -10.08
N LEU A 21 -2.55 0.57 -9.74
CA LEU A 21 -1.65 1.62 -10.20
C LEU A 21 -1.59 1.66 -11.74
N PRO A 22 -1.24 2.82 -12.33
CA PRO A 22 -0.95 2.92 -13.75
C PRO A 22 0.14 1.92 -14.16
N SER A 23 0.04 1.37 -15.38
CA SER A 23 0.98 0.36 -15.87
C SER A 23 2.46 0.77 -15.73
N SER A 24 2.77 2.04 -15.95
CA SER A 24 4.12 2.59 -15.82
C SER A 24 4.74 2.41 -14.44
N ALA A 25 3.95 2.30 -13.38
CA ALA A 25 4.46 2.04 -12.03
C ALA A 25 5.24 0.70 -11.94
N TYR A 26 5.01 -0.23 -12.87
CA TYR A 26 5.62 -1.56 -12.85
C TYR A 26 6.85 -1.70 -13.77
N TRP A 27 7.08 -0.77 -14.69
CA TRP A 27 8.16 -0.91 -15.69
C TRP A 27 8.99 0.36 -15.92
N ASP A 28 8.53 1.54 -15.48
CA ASP A 28 9.28 2.77 -15.66
C ASP A 28 10.48 2.84 -14.70
N ILE A 29 11.66 3.04 -15.27
CA ILE A 29 12.92 3.08 -14.50
C ILE A 29 12.97 4.28 -13.57
N ALA A 30 12.40 5.43 -13.99
CA ALA A 30 12.38 6.61 -13.15
C ALA A 30 11.44 6.42 -11.93
N ALA A 31 10.31 5.73 -12.12
CA ALA A 31 9.43 5.33 -11.01
C ALA A 31 10.14 4.39 -10.04
N TYR A 32 10.81 3.36 -10.56
CA TYR A 32 11.60 2.44 -9.74
C TYR A 32 12.65 3.17 -8.89
N GLN A 33 13.44 4.07 -9.49
CA GLN A 33 14.45 4.81 -8.76
C GLN A 33 13.85 5.71 -7.67
N ARG A 34 12.72 6.38 -7.95
CA ARG A 34 12.03 7.20 -6.95
C ARG A 34 11.58 6.36 -5.75
N ASP A 35 11.05 5.16 -6.01
CA ASP A 35 10.57 4.28 -4.94
C ASP A 35 11.73 3.75 -4.08
N LEU A 36 12.90 3.48 -4.67
CA LEU A 36 14.11 3.14 -3.90
C LEU A 36 14.48 4.25 -2.91
N GLU A 37 14.58 5.48 -3.40
CA GLU A 37 15.00 6.64 -2.60
C GLU A 37 13.98 7.03 -1.53
N ALA A 38 12.70 6.92 -1.85
CA ALA A 38 11.62 7.37 -0.97
C ALA A 38 11.20 6.29 0.04
N ILE A 39 11.30 5.02 -0.32
CA ILE A 39 10.75 3.91 0.47
C ILE A 39 11.88 3.01 0.94
N TRP A 40 12.56 2.34 0.02
CA TRP A 40 13.41 1.20 0.38
C TRP A 40 14.65 1.61 1.19
N TYR A 41 15.29 2.73 0.87
CA TYR A 41 16.48 3.20 1.59
C TYR A 41 16.17 3.92 2.91
N ARG A 42 14.88 4.13 3.23
CA ARG A 42 14.44 4.90 4.40
C ARG A 42 13.69 4.06 5.43
N ASN A 43 13.25 2.87 5.07
CA ASN A 43 12.45 2.00 5.93
C ASN A 43 13.24 0.76 6.34
N TRP A 44 12.85 0.20 7.48
CA TRP A 44 13.40 -1.07 7.94
C TRP A 44 13.02 -2.19 6.98
N LEU A 45 14.03 -2.97 6.59
CA LEU A 45 13.86 -4.16 5.77
C LEU A 45 14.00 -5.39 6.66
N LEU A 46 13.08 -6.34 6.53
CA LEU A 46 13.22 -7.65 7.13
C LEU A 46 14.25 -8.45 6.31
N VAL A 47 15.29 -8.96 6.97
CA VAL A 47 16.40 -9.73 6.39
C VAL A 47 16.49 -11.10 7.03
#